data_AF-A0A968XUX3-F1
#
_entry.id   AF-A0A968XUX3-F1
#
_cell.length_a   1.000
_cell.length_b   1.000
_cell.length_c   1.000
_cell.angle_alpha   90.00
_cell.angle_beta   90.00
_cell.angle_gamma   90.00
#
_symmetry.space_group_name_H-M   'P 1'
#
loop_
_entity.id
_entity.type
_entity.pdbx_description
1 polymer ?
#
loop_
_entity_poly.entity_id
_entity_poly.type
_entity_poly.pdbx_seq_one_letter_code
_entity_poly.pdbx_strand_id
1 'polypeptide(L)'
;AAKSGRMCAEAIVELSAAATRAPLEKEMKKAYLKKWDKTYGATYTVLDILQKVFYTSDAAREAFVEMCDDIDVQKLTFDSYLYKTVVPANPLVQLKITAKTIGSLIRGNALAP
;
A
#
# COMPACT_ATOMS: atom_id res chain seq x y z
N ALA A 1 11.30 4.54 1.16
CA ALA A 1 12.78 4.62 1.02
C ALA A 1 13.51 4.37 2.35
N ALA A 2 13.42 5.27 3.35
CA ALA A 2 14.21 5.17 4.58
C ALA A 2 14.08 3.83 5.36
N LYS A 3 12.86 3.30 5.52
CA LYS A 3 12.65 1.99 6.19
C LYS A 3 13.30 0.83 5.43
N SER A 4 13.18 0.79 4.10
CA SER A 4 13.83 -0.22 3.24
C SER A 4 15.35 -0.15 3.34
N GLY A 5 15.92 1.06 3.24
CA GLY A 5 17.36 1.27 3.35
C GLY A 5 17.92 0.75 4.68
N ARG A 6 17.24 1.05 5.79
CA ARG A 6 17.60 0.54 7.12
C ARG A 6 17.57 -0.99 7.18
N MET A 7 16.48 -1.62 6.76
CA MET A 7 16.34 -3.08 6.78
C MET A 7 17.38 -3.78 5.90
N CYS A 8 17.70 -3.19 4.75
CA CYS A 8 18.74 -3.68 3.86
C CYS A 8 20.11 -3.60 4.53
N ALA A 9 20.45 -2.47 5.15
CA ALA A 9 21.71 -2.28 5.87
C ALA A 9 21.85 -3.25 7.06
N GLU A 10 20.79 -3.43 7.85
CA GLU A 10 20.76 -4.40 8.95
C GLU A 10 21.03 -5.83 8.46
N ALA A 11 20.39 -6.24 7.35
CA ALA A 11 20.63 -7.55 6.75
C ALA A 11 22.06 -7.71 6.20
N ILE A 12 22.65 -6.66 5.62
CA ILE A 12 24.05 -6.68 5.17
C ILE A 12 24.99 -6.86 6.36
N VAL A 13 24.79 -6.11 7.45
CA VAL A 13 25.60 -6.23 8.66
C VAL A 13 25.52 -7.64 9.23
N GLU A 14 24.31 -8.20 9.33
CA GLU A 14 24.06 -9.58 9.80
C GLU A 14 24.78 -10.63 8.94
N LEU A 15 24.72 -10.50 7.61
CA LEU A 15 25.22 -11.52 6.68
C LEU A 15 26.71 -11.40 6.33
N SER A 16 27.28 -10.19 6.47
CA SER A 16 28.69 -9.92 6.10
C SER A 16 29.71 -10.57 7.05
N ALA A 17 29.27 -11.17 8.15
CA ALA A 17 30.12 -11.81 9.16
C ALA A 17 31.28 -10.90 9.60
N ALA A 18 30.95 -9.72 10.12
CA ALA A 18 31.91 -8.67 10.49
C ALA A 18 32.77 -8.20 9.31
N ALA A 19 32.15 -7.94 8.15
CA ALA A 19 32.80 -7.45 6.93
C ALA A 19 33.84 -8.41 6.32
N THR A 20 33.79 -9.70 6.64
CA THR A 20 34.72 -10.71 6.08
C THR A 20 34.30 -11.20 4.70
N ARG A 21 33.03 -11.04 4.31
CA ARG A 21 32.53 -11.38 2.97
C ARG A 21 31.33 -10.53 2.55
N ALA A 22 31.07 -10.51 1.25
CA ALA A 22 29.82 -10.00 0.71
C ALA A 22 28.66 -11.00 0.93
N PRO A 23 27.44 -10.53 1.24
CA PRO A 23 26.24 -11.36 1.26
C PRO A 23 25.91 -11.90 -0.14
N LEU A 24 25.44 -13.15 -0.23
CA LEU A 24 24.95 -13.71 -1.48
C LEU A 24 23.51 -13.27 -1.75
N GLU A 25 23.11 -13.22 -3.02
CA GLU A 25 21.76 -12.82 -3.43
C GLU A 25 20.66 -13.66 -2.74
N LYS A 26 20.86 -14.98 -2.66
CA LYS A 26 19.91 -15.90 -1.99
C LYS A 26 19.73 -15.57 -0.51
N GLU A 27 20.80 -15.15 0.16
CA GLU A 27 20.76 -14.74 1.57
C GLU A 27 20.02 -13.43 1.73
N MET A 28 20.31 -12.44 0.87
CA MET A 28 19.61 -11.15 0.86
C MET A 28 18.11 -11.28 0.57
N LYS A 29 17.73 -12.16 -0.37
CA LYS A 29 16.32 -12.48 -0.64
C LYS A 29 15.60 -12.98 0.62
N LYS A 30 16.27 -13.80 1.44
CA LYS A 30 15.69 -14.37 2.66
C LYS A 30 15.71 -13.39 3.84
N ALA A 31 16.82 -12.70 4.06
CA ALA A 31 17.05 -11.87 5.23
C ALA A 31 16.42 -10.47 5.10
N TYR A 32 16.42 -9.90 3.89
CA TYR A 32 15.86 -8.58 3.61
C TYR A 32 14.53 -8.66 2.86
N LEU A 33 14.51 -9.14 1.60
CA LEU A 33 13.31 -9.02 0.76
C LEU A 33 12.10 -9.77 1.33
N LYS A 34 12.27 -10.99 1.85
CA LYS A 34 11.17 -11.73 2.48
C LYS A 34 10.58 -10.98 3.68
N LYS A 35 11.40 -10.33 4.51
CA LYS A 35 10.93 -9.53 5.65
C LYS A 35 10.24 -8.26 5.14
N TRP A 36 10.82 -7.60 4.15
CA TRP A 36 10.25 -6.42 3.49
C TRP A 36 8.86 -6.70 2.92
N ASP A 37 8.72 -7.74 2.09
CA ASP A 37 7.46 -8.10 1.45
C ASP A 37 6.41 -8.52 2.47
N LYS A 38 6.80 -9.24 3.53
CA LYS A 38 5.89 -9.58 4.63
C LYS A 38 5.35 -8.34 5.33
N THR A 39 6.16 -7.31 5.53
CA THR A 39 5.76 -6.10 6.26
C THR A 39 5.03 -5.09 5.38
N TYR A 40 5.47 -4.90 4.14
CA TYR A 40 5.02 -3.79 3.29
C TYR A 40 4.35 -4.23 2.00
N GLY A 41 4.41 -5.51 1.61
CA GLY A 41 3.86 -6.02 0.35
C GLY A 41 2.38 -5.66 0.19
N ALA A 42 1.58 -5.86 1.24
CA ALA A 42 0.16 -5.49 1.23
C ALA A 42 -0.08 -4.00 0.95
N THR A 43 0.79 -3.12 1.46
CA THR A 43 0.68 -1.66 1.21
C THR A 43 0.86 -1.36 -0.27
N TYR A 44 1.87 -1.95 -0.91
CA TYR A 44 2.11 -1.76 -2.34
C TYR A 44 1.03 -2.41 -3.20
N THR A 45 0.51 -3.58 -2.81
CA THR A 45 -0.63 -4.21 -3.50
C THR A 45 -1.87 -3.32 -3.47
N VAL A 46 -2.19 -2.71 -2.32
CA VAL A 46 -3.32 -1.78 -2.23
C VAL A 46 -3.13 -0.57 -3.15
N LEU A 47 -1.93 0.04 -3.15
CA LEU A 47 -1.65 1.18 -4.03
C LEU A 47 -1.77 0.82 -5.52
N ASP A 48 -1.30 -0.36 -5.91
CA ASP A 48 -1.44 -0.86 -7.29
C ASP A 48 -2.91 -1.09 -7.68
N ILE A 49 -3.73 -1.63 -6.78
CA ILE A 49 -5.18 -1.78 -7.00
C ILE A 49 -5.84 -0.41 -7.15
N LEU A 50 -5.54 0.55 -6.26
CA LEU A 50 -6.09 1.90 -6.35
C LEU A 50 -5.73 2.54 -7.70
N GLN A 51 -4.49 2.39 -8.16
CA GLN A 51 -4.06 2.87 -9.47
C GLN A 51 -4.86 2.23 -10.61
N LYS A 52 -4.95 0.90 -10.63
CA LYS A 52 -5.65 0.14 -11.67
C LYS A 52 -7.15 0.41 -11.72
N VAL A 53 -7.79 0.76 -10.60
CA VAL A 53 -9.21 1.07 -10.57
C VAL A 53 -9.45 2.53 -10.97
N PHE A 54 -8.79 3.46 -10.28
CA PHE A 54 -9.18 4.86 -10.31
C PHE A 54 -8.49 5.72 -11.35
N TYR A 55 -7.36 5.29 -11.93
CA TYR A 55 -6.62 6.08 -12.92
C TYR A 55 -6.93 5.70 -14.37
N THR A 56 -8.05 5.01 -14.60
CA THR A 56 -8.45 4.46 -15.91
C THR A 56 -9.29 5.40 -16.76
N SER A 57 -10.10 6.27 -16.15
CA SER A 57 -10.96 7.25 -16.83
C SER A 57 -11.22 8.46 -15.91
N ASP A 58 -11.77 9.54 -16.46
CA ASP A 58 -12.14 10.71 -15.66
C ASP A 58 -13.25 10.39 -14.66
N ALA A 59 -14.25 9.59 -15.05
CA ALA A 59 -15.27 9.09 -14.15
C ALA A 59 -14.68 8.30 -12.96
N ALA A 60 -13.65 7.49 -13.20
CA ALA A 60 -12.96 6.76 -12.14
C ALA A 60 -12.15 7.70 -11.24
N ARG A 61 -11.53 8.75 -11.79
CA ARG A 61 -10.81 9.76 -11.00
C ARG A 61 -11.75 10.58 -10.11
N GLU A 62 -12.92 10.96 -10.60
CA GLU A 62 -13.94 11.65 -9.80
C GLU A 62 -14.48 10.75 -8.68
N ALA A 63 -14.69 9.45 -8.94
CA ALA A 63 -15.05 8.49 -7.90
C ALA A 63 -13.95 8.34 -6.83
N PHE A 64 -12.68 8.50 -7.19
CA PHE A 64 -11.57 8.53 -6.23
C PHE A 64 -11.62 9.77 -5.35
N VAL A 65 -11.90 10.95 -5.92
CA VAL A 65 -12.05 12.19 -5.17
C VAL A 65 -13.20 12.08 -4.17
N GLU A 66 -14.36 11.53 -4.59
CA GLU A 66 -15.51 11.30 -3.70
C GLU A 66 -15.16 10.33 -2.56
N MET A 67 -14.40 9.26 -2.85
CA MET A 67 -13.92 8.34 -1.81
C MET A 67 -12.98 9.04 -0.81
N CYS A 68 -12.11 9.94 -1.27
CA CYS A 68 -11.19 10.68 -0.40
C CYS A 68 -11.89 11.67 0.55
N ASP A 69 -13.12 12.06 0.26
CA ASP A 69 -13.93 12.92 1.15
C ASP A 69 -14.50 12.16 2.36
N ASP A 70 -14.48 10.82 2.36
CA ASP A 70 -14.95 10.03 3.50
C ASP A 70 -13.95 10.10 4.69
N ILE A 71 -14.44 10.51 5.86
CA ILE A 71 -13.62 10.64 7.09
C ILE A 71 -12.93 9.35 7.52
N ASP A 72 -13.54 8.19 7.25
CA ASP A 72 -12.95 6.90 7.57
C ASP A 72 -11.79 6.60 6.61
N VAL A 73 -11.92 6.97 5.34
CA VAL A 73 -10.82 6.90 4.35
C VAL A 73 -9.68 7.81 4.77
N GLN A 74 -9.97 9.07 5.13
CA GLN A 74 -8.96 10.02 5.58
C GLN A 74 -8.16 9.50 6.78
N LYS A 75 -8.85 8.97 7.81
CA LYS A 75 -8.19 8.36 8.98
C LYS A 75 -7.29 7.20 8.57
N LEU A 76 -7.80 6.26 7.77
CA LEU A 76 -7.01 5.12 7.29
C LEU A 76 -5.81 5.56 6.47
N THR A 77 -5.94 6.60 5.64
CA THR A 77 -4.83 7.18 4.88
C THR A 77 -3.78 7.79 5.80
N PHE A 78 -4.18 8.59 6.79
CA PHE A 78 -3.24 9.20 7.75
C PHE A 78 -2.52 8.13 8.58
N ASP A 79 -3.25 7.15 9.11
CA ASP A 79 -2.67 6.06 9.88
C ASP A 79 -1.70 5.23 9.02
N SER A 80 -2.12 4.88 7.80
CA SER A 80 -1.26 4.15 6.86
C SER A 80 -0.04 4.98 6.45
N TYR A 81 -0.17 6.30 6.34
CA TYR A 81 0.94 7.19 6.07
C TYR A 81 1.94 7.27 7.24
N LEU A 82 1.47 7.39 8.48
CA LEU A 82 2.34 7.51 9.65
C LEU A 82 3.07 6.18 9.93
N TYR A 83 2.32 5.08 9.94
CA TYR A 83 2.87 3.76 10.26
C TYR A 83 3.52 3.07 9.06
N LYS A 84 3.26 3.55 7.83
CA LYS A 84 3.74 2.98 6.56
C LYS A 84 3.29 1.54 6.34
N THR A 85 2.18 1.15 6.91
CA THR A 85 1.56 -0.18 6.78
C THR A 85 0.07 -0.01 6.60
N VAL A 86 -0.58 -0.94 5.90
CA VAL A 86 -2.06 -0.98 5.88
C VAL A 86 -2.53 -1.22 7.30
N VAL A 87 -3.24 -0.24 7.87
CA VAL A 87 -3.84 -0.38 9.19
C VAL A 87 -5.12 -1.18 9.06
N PRO A 88 -5.35 -2.21 9.91
CA PRO A 88 -6.58 -2.98 9.85
C PRO A 88 -7.78 -2.07 10.11
N ALA A 89 -8.61 -1.88 9.09
CA ALA A 89 -9.89 -1.21 9.25
C ALA A 89 -10.90 -2.17 9.90
N ASN A 90 -11.84 -1.62 10.67
CA ASN A 90 -13.01 -2.38 11.09
C ASN A 90 -13.74 -2.92 9.84
N PRO A 91 -14.10 -4.21 9.77
CA PRO A 91 -14.77 -4.79 8.60
C PRO A 91 -16.03 -4.03 8.13
N LEU A 92 -16.79 -3.44 9.07
CA LEU A 92 -17.95 -2.62 8.75
C LEU A 92 -17.57 -1.30 8.05
N VAL A 93 -16.48 -0.69 8.49
CA VAL A 93 -15.92 0.51 7.86
C VAL A 93 -15.43 0.18 6.45
N GLN A 94 -14.72 -0.95 6.29
CA GLN A 94 -14.25 -1.40 4.98
C GLN A 94 -15.41 -1.68 4.01
N LEU A 95 -16.49 -2.31 4.48
CA LEU A 95 -17.69 -2.56 3.67
C LEU A 95 -18.38 -1.25 3.25
N LYS A 96 -18.54 -0.31 4.19
CA LYS A 96 -19.12 1.01 3.92
C LYS A 96 -18.33 1.78 2.86
N ILE A 97 -17.01 1.85 3.01
CA ILE A 97 -16.12 2.52 2.04
C ILE A 97 -16.25 1.84 0.67
N THR A 98 -16.16 0.51 0.62
CA THR A 98 -16.24 -0.25 -0.63
C THR A 98 -17.57 -0.04 -1.35
N ALA A 99 -18.70 -0.07 -0.62
CA ALA A 99 -20.03 0.15 -1.19
C ALA A 99 -20.18 1.57 -1.77
N LYS A 100 -19.69 2.60 -1.05
CA LYS A 100 -19.68 3.98 -1.54
C LYS A 100 -18.85 4.11 -2.81
N THR A 101 -17.63 3.58 -2.82
CA THR A 101 -16.74 3.56 -3.99
C THR A 101 -17.40 2.93 -5.21
N ILE A 102 -18.03 1.76 -5.05
CA ILE A 102 -18.73 1.09 -6.16
C ILE A 102 -19.89 1.96 -6.67
N GLY A 103 -20.66 2.56 -5.77
CA GLY A 103 -21.74 3.48 -6.12
C GLY A 103 -21.25 4.68 -6.92
N SER A 104 -20.13 5.30 -6.50
CA SER A 104 -19.48 6.41 -7.20
C SER A 104 -19.00 6.01 -8.59
N LEU A 105 -18.38 4.84 -8.75
CA LEU A 105 -17.91 4.35 -10.05
C LEU A 105 -19.08 4.07 -11.01
N ILE A 106 -20.16 3.44 -10.54
CA ILE A 106 -21.35 3.18 -11.36
C ILE A 106 -21.99 4.51 -11.79
N ARG A 107 -22.15 5.45 -10.86
CA ARG A 107 -22.74 6.76 -11.13
C ARG A 107 -21.89 7.57 -12.10
N GLY A 108 -20.58 7.62 -11.87
CA GLY A 108 -19.63 8.32 -12.73
C GLY A 108 -19.64 7.77 -14.16
N ASN A 109 -19.67 6.45 -14.33
CA ASN A 109 -19.75 5.84 -15.66
C ASN A 109 -21.12 6.01 -16.34
N ALA A 110 -22.21 6.07 -15.57
CA ALA A 110 -23.56 6.27 -16.12
C ALA A 110 -23.85 7.73 -16.51
N LEU A 111 -23.16 8.69 -15.89
CA LEU A 111 -23.30 10.13 -16.15
C LEU A 111 -22.15 10.72 -16.98
N ALA A 112 -21.14 9.91 -17.30
CA ALA A 112 -20.06 10.30 -18.20
C ALA A 112 -20.64 10.52 -19.62
N PRO A 113 -20.40 11.69 -20.25
CA PRO A 113 -20.89 12.00 -21.58
C PRO A 113 -20.24 11.17 -22.70
#